data_AF-A0A2R4CBC0-F1
#
_entry.id   AF-A0A2R4CBC0-F1
#
_cell.length_a   1.000
_cell.length_b   1.000
_cell.length_c   1.000
_cell.angle_alpha   90.00
_cell.angle_beta   90.00
_cell.angle_gamma   90.00
#
_symmetry.space_group_name_H-M   'P 1'
#
loop_
_entity.id
_entity.type
_entity.pdbx_description
1 polymer ?
#
loop_
_entity_poly.entity_id
_entity_poly.type
_entity_poly.pdbx_seq_one_letter_code
_entity_poly.pdbx_strand_id
1 'polypeptide(L)' 'MASSFNIDAKLDSTLEDLKKHYGASSKAEVLRKAVALLNIVSRYEGADGSVTLRQGDNDTKIVLR' A
#
# COMPACT_ATOMS: atom_id res chain seq x y z
N MET A 1 -10.34 -16.79 -17.59
CA MET A 1 -9.37 -17.54 -16.77
C MET A 1 -9.21 -16.78 -15.46
N ALA A 2 -9.42 -17.43 -14.31
CA ALA A 2 -9.17 -16.78 -13.02
C ALA A 2 -7.66 -16.81 -12.75
N SER A 3 -7.02 -15.65 -12.65
CA SER A 3 -5.64 -15.55 -12.17
C SER A 3 -5.62 -15.85 -10.67
N SER A 4 -4.95 -16.91 -10.25
CA SER A 4 -4.71 -17.19 -8.83
C SER A 4 -3.72 -16.17 -8.26
N PHE A 5 -4.09 -15.50 -7.17
CA PHE A 5 -3.19 -14.64 -6.41
C PHE A 5 -2.60 -15.46 -5.25
N ASN A 6 -1.31 -15.80 -5.34
CA ASN A 6 -0.63 -16.54 -4.28
C ASN A 6 -0.20 -15.57 -3.17
N ILE A 7 -0.65 -15.85 -1.95
CA ILE A 7 -0.31 -15.09 -0.75
C ILE A 7 0.67 -15.95 0.05
N ASP A 8 1.91 -15.49 0.19
CA ASP A 8 2.85 -16.11 1.10
C ASP A 8 2.51 -15.79 2.57
N ALA A 9 3.08 -16.54 3.51
CA ALA A 9 2.76 -16.40 4.93
C ALA A 9 3.07 -15.00 5.49
N LYS A 10 4.09 -14.30 4.95
CA LYS A 10 4.47 -12.96 5.40
C LYS A 10 3.47 -11.91 4.92
N LEU A 11 3.06 -11.99 3.66
CA LEU A 11 2.01 -11.15 3.10
C LEU A 11 0.69 -11.43 3.82
N ASP A 12 0.38 -12.69 4.13
CA ASP A 12 -0.83 -13.05 4.87
C ASP A 12 -0.90 -12.37 6.24
N SER A 13 0.18 -12.46 7.02
CA SER A 13 0.29 -11.80 8.33
C SER A 13 0.17 -10.29 8.20
N THR A 14 0.85 -9.70 7.21
CA THR A 14 0.80 -8.26 6.96
C THR A 14 -0.62 -7.81 6.63
N LEU A 15 -1.34 -8.55 5.80
CA LEU A 15 -2.73 -8.25 5.46
C LEU A 15 -3.67 -8.41 6.66
N GLU A 16 -3.42 -9.38 7.55
CA GLU A 16 -4.18 -9.50 8.82
C GLU A 16 -3.93 -8.32 9.76
N ASP A 17 -2.70 -7.87 9.90
CA ASP A 17 -2.36 -6.73 10.76
C ASP A 17 -2.97 -5.43 10.22
N LEU A 18 -2.87 -5.20 8.91
CA LEU A 18 -3.49 -4.06 8.25
C LEU A 18 -5.03 -4.14 8.33
N LYS A 19 -5.62 -5.32 8.19
CA LYS A 19 -7.07 -5.51 8.33
C LYS A 19 -7.54 -5.07 9.72
N LYS A 20 -6.82 -5.49 10.78
CA LYS A 20 -7.12 -5.08 12.17
C LYS A 20 -6.92 -3.58 12.36
N HIS A 21 -5.79 -3.03 11.89
CA HIS A 21 -5.45 -1.62 12.06
C HIS A 21 -6.47 -0.68 11.40
N TYR A 22 -6.89 -0.98 10.16
CA TYR A 22 -7.84 -0.16 9.41
C TYR A 22 -9.31 -0.56 9.61
N GLY A 23 -9.61 -1.53 10.48
CA GLY A 23 -10.98 -2.02 10.70
C GLY A 23 -11.64 -2.59 9.43
N ALA A 24 -10.85 -3.18 8.53
CA ALA A 24 -11.36 -3.71 7.27
C ALA A 24 -12.10 -5.04 7.47
N SER A 25 -13.14 -5.27 6.67
CA SER A 25 -13.95 -6.50 6.72
C SER A 25 -13.21 -7.73 6.20
N SER A 26 -12.22 -7.54 5.32
CA SER A 26 -11.49 -8.64 4.67
C SER A 26 -10.11 -8.21 4.17
N LYS A 27 -9.21 -9.18 3.96
CA LYS A 27 -7.91 -8.98 3.29
C LYS A 27 -8.07 -8.38 1.88
N ALA A 28 -9.12 -8.79 1.16
CA ALA A 28 -9.44 -8.24 -0.16
C ALA A 28 -9.79 -6.74 -0.09
N GLU A 29 -10.45 -6.29 0.97
CA GLU A 29 -10.71 -4.87 1.18
C GLU A 29 -9.41 -4.09 1.42
N VAL A 30 -8.47 -4.64 2.21
CA VAL A 30 -7.14 -4.06 2.39
C VAL A 30 -6.41 -3.93 1.05
N LEU A 31 -6.42 -4.97 0.22
CA LEU A 31 -5.81 -4.93 -1.11
C LEU A 31 -6.45 -3.85 -2.01
N ARG A 32 -7.78 -3.70 -2.00
CA ARG A 32 -8.45 -2.62 -2.75
C ARG A 32 -8.02 -1.24 -2.28
N LYS A 33 -7.90 -1.02 -0.97
CA LYS A 33 -7.41 0.26 -0.41
C LYS A 33 -5.95 0.51 -0.81
N ALA A 34 -5.09 -0.52 -0.77
CA ALA A 34 -3.70 -0.41 -1.20
C ALA A 34 -3.58 -0.04 -2.69
N VAL A 35 -4.37 -0.68 -3.57
CA VAL A 35 -4.42 -0.34 -5.00
C VAL A 35 -4.88 1.10 -5.21
N ALA A 36 -5.92 1.54 -4.49
CA ALA A 36 -6.40 2.92 -4.58
C ALA A 36 -5.32 3.93 -4.14
N LEU A 37 -4.58 3.63 -3.07
CA LEU A 37 -3.47 4.45 -2.60
C LEU A 37 -2.36 4.53 -3.66
N LEU A 38 -1.93 3.39 -4.21
CA LEU A 38 -0.89 3.34 -5.26
C LEU A 38 -1.29 4.14 -6.50
N ASN A 39 -2.57 4.11 -6.91
CA ASN A 39 -3.08 4.88 -8.04
C ASN A 39 -3.10 6.41 -7.79
N ILE A 40 -3.20 6.83 -6.52
CA ILE A 40 -3.07 8.24 -6.15
C ILE A 40 -1.59 8.61 -6.17
N VAL A 41 -0.76 7.81 -5.49
CA VAL A 41 0.67 8.04 -5.33
C VAL A 41 1.40 8.12 -6.66
N SER A 42 1.07 7.26 -7.63
CA SER A 42 1.69 7.27 -8.96
C SER A 42 1.54 8.59 -9.73
N ARG A 43 0.58 9.45 -9.35
CA ARG A 43 0.38 10.77 -9.96
C ARG A 43 1.30 11.85 -9.39
N TYR A 44 1.92 11.57 -8.24
CA TYR A 44 2.77 12.49 -7.49
C TYR A 44 4.20 11.98 -7.33
N GLU A 45 4.54 10.87 -8.00
CA GLU A 45 5.90 10.34 -8.02
C GLU A 45 6.85 11.30 -8.74
N GLY A 46 8.00 11.56 -8.13
CA GLY A 46 9.13 12.21 -8.77
C GLY A 46 9.73 11.32 -9.86
N ALA A 47 10.55 11.92 -10.72
CA ALA A 47 11.20 11.22 -11.83
C ALA A 47 12.08 10.03 -11.39
N ASP A 48 12.47 9.96 -10.12
CA ASP A 48 13.23 8.88 -9.52
C ASP A 48 12.38 7.77 -8.87
N GLY A 49 11.06 7.82 -9.04
CA GLY A 49 10.09 6.87 -8.47
C GLY A 49 9.86 7.07 -6.98
N SER A 50 10.04 8.29 -6.48
CA SER A 50 9.86 8.62 -5.06
C SER A 50 8.65 9.51 -4.82
N VAL A 51 8.08 9.39 -3.62
CA VAL A 51 7.09 10.32 -3.08
C VAL A 51 7.59 10.88 -1.76
N THR A 52 7.36 12.16 -1.55
CA THR A 52 7.70 12.84 -0.30
C THR A 52 6.45 12.97 0.57
N LEU A 53 6.51 12.40 1.77
CA LEU A 53 5.52 12.66 2.82
C LEU A 53 6.03 13.79 3.71
N ARG A 54 5.24 14.85 3.84
CA ARG A 54 5.52 15.97 4.74
C ARG A 54 4.73 15.83 6.03
N GLN A 55 5.39 15.89 7.17
CA GLN A 55 4.78 15.91 8.50
C GLN A 55 5.35 17.07 9.32
N GLY A 56 4.61 18.19 9.36
CA GLY A 56 5.15 19.45 9.90
C GLY A 56 6.31 19.93 9.04
N ASP A 57 7.45 20.17 9.67
CA ASP A 57 8.69 20.59 9.00
C ASP A 57 9.57 19.41 8.55
N ASN A 58 9.14 18.17 8.80
CA ASN A 58 9.89 16.98 8.42
C ASN A 58 9.41 16.42 7.08
N ASP A 59 10.32 16.28 6.13
CA ASP A 59 10.09 15.62 4.86
C ASP A 59 10.70 14.21 4.88
N THR A 60 9.87 13.20 4.69
CA THR A 60 10.30 11.80 4.54
C THR A 60 10.15 11.39 3.09
N LYS A 61 11.27 11.07 2.44
CA LYS A 61 11.27 10.55 1.07
C LYS A 61 11.10 9.03 1.08
N ILE A 62 10.07 8.55 0.39
CA ILE A 62 9.78 7.14 0.21
C ILE A 62 10.02 6.78 -1.25
N VAL A 63 10.81 5.74 -1.49
CA VAL A 63 11.07 5.22 -2.85
C VAL A 63 10.20 3.99 -3.05
N LEU A 64 9.35 4.01 -4.07
CA LEU A 64 8.42 2.94 -4.43
C LEU A 64 8.94 2.28 -5.72
N ARG A 65 9.79 1.26 -5.56
CA ARG A 65 10.38 0.49 -6.68
C ARG A 65 10.17 -0.99 -6.46
#